data_AF-A0A0L8GQR9-F1
#
_entry.id   AF-A0A0L8GQR9-F1
#
_cell.length_a   1.000
_cell.length_b   1.000
_cell.length_c   1.000
_cell.angle_alpha   90.00
_cell.angle_beta   90.00
_cell.angle_gamma   90.00
#
_symmetry.space_group_name_H-M   'P 1'
#
loop_
_entity.id
_entity.type
_entity.pdbx_description
1 polymer ?
#
loop_
_entity_poly.entity_id
_entity_poly.type
_entity_poly.pdbx_seq_one_letter_code
_entity_poly.pdbx_strand_id
1 'polypeptide(L)'
;VLVVVDNLRVHNIIHSGEKSFTVEMLGEYFINNSDLVKHVSRTEYKMFHYEICNYLFFNNSNLVINKRTHKRVKPYHCEMCEKSGVSLNYC
;
A
#
# COMPACT_ATOMS: atom_id res chain seq x y z
N VAL A 1 17.25 1.82 -10.44
CA VAL A 1 17.26 0.78 -11.50
C VAL A 1 16.41 -0.37 -11.01
N LEU A 2 15.44 -0.83 -11.80
CA LEU A 2 14.60 -1.98 -11.46
C LEU A 2 15.07 -3.16 -12.31
N VAL A 3 15.30 -4.30 -11.67
CA VAL A 3 15.86 -5.48 -12.35
C VAL A 3 14.94 -6.68 -12.16
N VAL A 4 14.64 -7.38 -13.25
CA VAL A 4 13.91 -8.65 -13.20
C VAL A 4 14.92 -9.79 -13.16
N VAL A 5 14.81 -10.65 -12.17
CA VAL A 5 15.71 -11.77 -11.93
C VAL A 5 14.95 -13.09 -12.00
N ASP A 6 15.56 -14.12 -12.54
CA ASP A 6 14.95 -15.45 -12.61
C ASP A 6 14.72 -16.02 -11.19
N ASN A 7 13.55 -16.61 -10.97
CA ASN A 7 13.17 -17.33 -9.76
C ASN A 7 14.20 -18.38 -9.34
N LEU A 8 14.69 -19.16 -10.30
CA LEU A 8 15.68 -20.21 -10.03
C LEU A 8 17.00 -19.61 -9.55
N ARG A 9 17.36 -18.43 -10.08
CA ARG A 9 18.57 -17.70 -9.68
C ARG A 9 18.46 -17.21 -8.23
N VAL A 10 17.31 -16.66 -7.84
CA VAL A 10 17.07 -16.20 -6.46
C VAL A 10 17.04 -17.38 -5.48
N HIS A 11 16.36 -18.46 -5.85
CA HIS A 11 16.31 -19.69 -5.06
C HIS A 11 17.72 -20.22 -4.75
N ASN A 12 18.59 -20.27 -5.76
CA ASN A 12 19.96 -20.76 -5.59
C ASN A 12 20.83 -19.83 -4.72
N ILE A 13 20.64 -18.51 -4.78
CA ILE A 13 21.37 -17.54 -3.94
C ILE A 13 21.02 -17.72 -2.45
N ILE A 14 19.76 -17.99 -2.13
CA ILE A 14 19.31 -18.22 -0.75
C ILE A 14 19.89 -19.53 -0.20
N HIS A 15 20.00 -20.56 -1.04
CA HIS A 15 20.55 -21.85 -0.65
C HIS A 15 22.08 -21.91 -0.63
N SER A 16 22.77 -21.17 -1.50
CA SER A 16 24.24 -21.20 -1.61
C SER A 16 24.94 -20.45 -0.48
N GLY A 17 24.23 -19.56 0.24
CA GLY A 17 24.84 -18.70 1.25
C GLY A 17 25.86 -17.71 0.66
N GLU A 18 25.90 -17.55 -0.68
CA GLU A 18 26.77 -16.59 -1.35
C GLU A 18 26.38 -15.17 -0.95
N LYS A 19 27.27 -14.51 -0.20
CA LYS A 19 27.08 -13.13 0.29
C LYS A 19 27.31 -12.06 -0.79
N SER A 20 27.46 -12.44 -2.06
CA SER A 20 28.02 -11.60 -3.12
C SER A 20 27.05 -11.34 -4.28
N PHE A 21 25.92 -10.69 -3.97
CA PHE A 21 25.21 -9.77 -4.88
C PHE A 21 24.88 -8.44 -4.17
N THR A 22 25.40 -8.25 -2.96
CA THR A 22 24.89 -7.30 -1.96
C THR A 22 25.40 -5.86 -2.12
N VAL A 23 26.35 -5.59 -3.03
CA VAL A 23 26.94 -4.25 -3.17
C VAL A 23 26.68 -3.60 -4.54
N GLU A 24 26.44 -4.36 -5.61
CA GLU A 24 26.49 -3.80 -6.97
C GLU A 24 25.15 -3.37 -7.56
N MET A 25 24.01 -3.67 -6.92
CA MET A 25 22.74 -3.12 -7.36
C MET A 25 21.98 -2.49 -6.19
N LEU A 26 22.17 -1.18 -6.05
CA LEU A 26 21.37 -0.24 -5.24
C LEU A 26 19.91 -0.12 -5.75
N GLY A 27 19.35 -1.19 -6.32
CA GLY A 27 18.05 -1.22 -7.00
C GLY A 27 17.10 -2.25 -6.39
N GLU A 28 15.80 -2.05 -6.60
CA GLU A 28 14.79 -3.05 -6.25
C GLU A 28 14.77 -4.20 -7.26
N TYR A 29 14.61 -5.43 -6.76
CA TYR A 29 14.57 -6.65 -7.57
C TYR A 29 13.17 -7.23 -7.60
N PHE A 30 12.75 -7.67 -8.79
CA PHE A 30 11.48 -8.35 -8.98
C PHE A 30 11.71 -9.76 -9.50
N ILE A 31 11.00 -10.71 -8.91
CA ILE A 31 11.07 -12.12 -9.23
C ILE A 31 10.40 -12.42 -10.60
N ASN A 32 9.47 -11.58 -11.03
CA ASN A 32 8.81 -11.74 -12.30
C ASN A 32 8.39 -10.38 -12.89
N ASN A 33 8.14 -10.38 -14.20
CA ASN A 33 7.69 -9.19 -14.93
C ASN A 33 6.36 -8.64 -14.42
N SER A 34 5.45 -9.48 -13.93
CA SER A 34 4.16 -9.02 -13.40
C SER A 34 4.35 -8.10 -12.20
N ASP A 35 5.26 -8.44 -11.29
CA ASP A 35 5.52 -7.67 -10.09
C ASP A 35 6.29 -6.38 -10.38
N LEU A 36 7.18 -6.40 -11.38
CA LEU A 36 7.80 -5.17 -11.90
C LEU A 36 6.74 -4.22 -12.48
N VAL A 37 5.86 -4.73 -13.36
CA VAL A 37 4.78 -3.93 -13.97
C VAL A 37 3.84 -3.38 -12.89
N LYS A 38 3.53 -4.17 -11.85
CA LYS A 38 2.79 -3.68 -10.68
C LYS A 38 3.57 -2.62 -9.89
N HIS A 39 4.88 -2.74 -9.72
CA HIS A 39 5.67 -1.70 -9.02
C HIS A 39 5.69 -0.39 -9.81
N VAL A 40 6.04 -0.44 -11.09
CA VAL A 40 6.11 0.75 -11.95
C VAL A 40 4.76 1.43 -12.04
N SER A 41 3.68 0.65 -12.18
CA SER A 41 2.32 1.20 -12.15
C SER A 41 2.02 1.90 -10.82
N ARG A 42 2.40 1.33 -9.68
CA ARG A 42 2.21 1.98 -8.37
C ARG A 42 2.96 3.32 -8.23
N THR A 43 4.15 3.44 -8.80
CA THR A 43 4.97 4.65 -8.73
C THR A 43 4.58 5.71 -9.76
N GLU A 44 4.11 5.29 -10.94
CA GLU A 44 3.80 6.20 -12.05
C GLU A 44 2.31 6.56 -12.18
N TYR A 45 1.39 5.79 -11.58
CA TYR A 45 -0.03 6.14 -11.59
C TYR A 45 -0.43 7.08 -10.45
N LYS A 46 -1.39 7.95 -10.76
CA LYS A 46 -2.07 8.81 -9.81
C LYS A 46 -2.83 7.96 -8.79
N MET A 47 -2.25 7.83 -7.59
CA MET A 47 -2.92 7.24 -6.45
C MET A 47 -4.17 8.05 -6.09
N PHE A 48 -5.21 7.36 -5.64
CA PHE A 48 -6.40 8.01 -5.11
C PHE A 48 -6.15 8.42 -3.66
N HIS A 49 -6.20 9.73 -3.40
CA HIS A 49 -6.12 10.27 -2.06
C HIS A 49 -7.51 10.37 -1.43
N TYR A 50 -7.61 10.05 -0.14
CA TYR A 50 -8.78 10.36 0.67
C TYR A 50 -8.39 11.34 1.78
N GLU A 51 -9.10 12.46 1.87
CA GLU A 51 -8.71 13.58 2.74
C GLU A 51 -8.81 13.28 4.24
N ILE A 52 -9.61 12.29 4.64
CA ILE A 52 -9.87 11.95 6.06
C ILE A 52 -8.76 11.08 6.67
N CYS A 53 -8.14 10.24 5.87
CA CYS A 53 -7.00 9.43 6.28
C CYS A 53 -5.96 9.57 5.19
N ASN A 54 -4.75 10.03 5.51
CA ASN A 54 -3.66 10.29 4.56
C ASN A 54 -3.14 9.05 3.80
N TYR A 55 -3.97 8.02 3.65
CA TYR A 55 -3.76 6.81 2.89
C TYR A 55 -3.97 7.05 1.40
N LEU A 56 -3.07 6.45 0.62
CA LEU A 56 -3.09 6.47 -0.83
C LEU A 56 -3.55 5.11 -1.34
N PHE A 57 -4.51 5.11 -2.25
CA PHE A 57 -5.09 3.88 -2.80
C PHE A 57 -4.70 3.71 -4.27
N PHE A 58 -4.24 2.50 -4.61
CA PHE A 58 -3.83 2.15 -5.97
C PHE A 58 -5.00 1.89 -6.93
N ASN A 59 -6.19 1.64 -6.40
CA ASN A 59 -7.39 1.44 -7.21
C ASN A 59 -8.61 2.08 -6.54
N ASN A 60 -9.58 2.44 -7.38
CA ASN A 60 -10.80 3.11 -6.94
C ASN A 60 -11.68 2.21 -6.05
N SER A 61 -11.69 0.90 -6.29
CA SER A 61 -12.47 -0.06 -5.50
C SER A 61 -12.05 -0.05 -4.02
N ASN A 62 -10.74 -0.06 -3.76
CA ASN A 62 -10.17 0.00 -2.40
C ASN A 62 -10.45 1.36 -1.74
N LEU A 63 -10.38 2.46 -2.49
CA LEU A 63 -10.79 3.78 -2.02
C LEU A 63 -12.27 3.79 -1.60
N VAL A 64 -13.16 3.24 -2.43
CA VAL A 64 -14.61 3.19 -2.15
C VAL A 64 -14.91 2.34 -0.92
N ILE A 65 -14.23 1.21 -0.75
CA ILE A 65 -14.35 0.36 0.45
C ILE A 65 -13.90 1.14 1.69
N ASN A 66 -12.75 1.82 1.63
CA ASN A 66 -12.26 2.63 2.74
C ASN A 66 -13.20 3.81 3.07
N LYS A 67 -13.77 4.48 2.07
CA LYS A 67 -14.81 5.52 2.30
C LYS A 67 -16.01 4.97 3.10
N ARG A 68 -16.37 3.69 2.91
CA ARG A 68 -17.45 3.05 3.67
C ARG A 68 -17.07 2.74 5.12
N THR A 69 -15.79 2.46 5.41
CA THR A 69 -15.34 2.24 6.80
C THR A 69 -15.39 3.56 7.58
N HIS A 70 -14.95 4.67 6.99
CA HIS A 70 -15.05 5.99 7.63
C HIS A 70 -16.48 6.45 7.90
N LYS A 71 -17.48 6.04 7.09
CA LYS A 71 -18.90 6.29 7.41
C LYS A 71 -19.41 5.52 8.64
N ARG A 72 -18.77 4.40 8.98
CA ARG A 72 -19.09 3.60 10.17
C ARG A 72 -18.31 4.06 11.40
N VAL A 73 -17.15 4.67 11.19
CA VAL A 73 -16.42 5.41 12.23
C VAL A 73 -17.23 6.66 12.55
N LYS A 74 -17.56 6.82 13.83
CA LYS A 74 -18.29 7.97 14.33
C LYS A 74 -17.31 8.83 15.13
N PRO A 75 -16.58 9.76 14.46
CA PRO A 75 -15.45 10.45 15.08
C PRO A 75 -15.88 11.39 16.21
N TYR A 76 -17.17 11.73 16.30
CA TYR A 76 -17.70 12.62 17.31
C TYR A 76 -18.44 11.83 18.37
N HIS A 77 -17.93 11.87 19.60
CA HIS A 77 -18.59 11.33 20.78
C HIS A 77 -19.17 12.47 21.60
N CYS A 78 -20.47 12.39 21.90
CA CYS A 78 -21.14 13.28 22.83
C CYS A 78 -21.04 12.71 24.25
N GLU A 79 -20.39 13.40 25.18
CA GLU A 79 -20.28 12.96 26.58
C GLU A 79 -21.60 13.12 27.34
N MET A 80 -22.36 14.17 27.03
CA MET A 80 -23.64 14.48 27.69
C MET A 80 -24.76 13.48 27.38
N CYS A 81 -24.70 12.87 26.21
CA CYS A 81 -25.75 12.01 25.67
C CYS A 81 -25.27 10.59 25.34
N GLU A 82 -23.98 10.29 25.59
CA GLU A 82 -23.30 9.01 25.38
C GLU A 82 -23.41 8.39 23.98
N LYS A 83 -23.79 9.18 22.98
CA LYS A 83 -23.95 8.68 21.63
C LYS A 83 -22.75 9.17 20.77
N SER A 84 -22.35 8.35 19.79
CA SER A 84 -21.38 8.75 18.75
C SER A 84 -22.06 8.99 17.40
N GLY A 85 -21.57 9.97 16.62
CA GLY A 85 -22.13 10.45 15.36
C GLY A 85 -21.08 10.89 14.34
N VAL A 86 -21.56 11.23 13.14
CA VAL A 86 -20.72 11.52 11.96
C VAL A 86 -20.61 13.01 11.64
N SER A 87 -21.26 13.88 12.43
CA SER A 87 -21.24 15.34 12.29
C SER A 87 -20.85 16.00 13.61
N LEU A 88 -20.32 17.22 13.59
CA LEU A 88 -20.01 17.99 14.80
C LEU A 88 -21.29 18.51 15.49
N ASN A 89 -22.36 18.76 14.71
CA ASN A 89 -23.67 19.25 15.20
C ASN A 89 -24.59 18.10 15.63
N TYR A 90 -24.00 17.00 16.03
CA TYR A 90 -24.70 15.80 16.45
C TYR A 90 -24.77 15.84 17.99
N CYS A 91 -25.73 16.62 18.49
CA CYS A 91 -26.29 16.55 19.82
C CYS A 91 -27.51 17.47 19.84
#